data_AF-A0A399GCH7-F1
#
_entry.id   AF-A0A399GCH7-F1
#
_cell.length_a   1.000
_cell.length_b   1.000
_cell.length_c   1.000
_cell.angle_alpha   90.00
_cell.angle_beta   90.00
_cell.angle_gamma   90.00
#
_symmetry.space_group_name_H-M   'P 1'
#
loop_
_entity.id
_entity.type
_entity.pdbx_description
1 polymer ?
#
loop_
_entity_poly.entity_id
_entity_poly.type
_entity_poly.pdbx_seq_one_letter_code
_entity_poly.pdbx_strand_id
1 'polypeptide(L)'
;MFFKRRSRANSYVDNSENPRSQSFDDYTTDKRPESSRKESHQSQPFSPAEEPDMYPRQQQPQEPTYAQKKIEQLESQLADLQNWVDQLEQQRAEVHNWIDKRGLRPDVPASIAKIMDTTTADAAPTLNAQLDRKITIVNFDLHRLQDDLNDSISSSHFASAMLKFLPDIQRLTLLPSGPRYAFDLILKLGGNLNSHGGIDSADAGDIAARRDFYSRLDETMVDVVQRRFGEGEGWDVKREIKRIEKTASYLKTYGVEPYFPSTLEMMKREMEFQPNGVPNGQGTPPRYH
;
A
#
# COMPACT_ATOMS: atom_id res chain seq x y z
N MET A 1 -14.17 25.61 44.30
CA MET A 1 -12.71 25.66 44.05
C MET A 1 -12.51 25.91 42.57
N PHE A 2 -12.00 27.10 42.21
CA PHE A 2 -11.82 27.54 40.83
C PHE A 2 -10.36 27.33 40.40
N PHE A 3 -10.12 26.52 39.37
CA PHE A 3 -8.78 26.42 38.76
C PHE A 3 -8.73 27.25 37.47
N LYS A 4 -8.05 28.40 37.57
CA LYS A 4 -7.57 29.23 36.44
C LYS A 4 -6.62 28.41 35.57
N ARG A 5 -6.98 28.18 34.30
CA ARG A 5 -6.01 27.74 33.28
C ARG A 5 -5.25 28.95 32.76
N ARG A 6 -3.93 28.93 32.91
CA ARG A 6 -3.01 29.93 32.33
C ARG A 6 -2.80 29.58 30.86
N SER A 7 -3.19 30.48 29.98
CA SER A 7 -2.75 30.54 28.59
C SER A 7 -1.26 30.84 28.53
N ARG A 8 -0.51 30.04 27.76
CA ARG A 8 0.82 30.41 27.26
C ARG A 8 0.89 30.00 25.79
N ALA A 9 0.71 30.98 24.93
CA ALA A 9 1.13 30.94 23.54
C ALA A 9 2.60 31.42 23.51
N ASN A 10 3.49 30.57 23.02
CA ASN A 10 4.83 30.95 22.57
C ASN A 10 4.94 30.50 21.12
N SER A 11 4.74 31.42 20.18
CA SER A 11 5.11 31.26 18.78
C SER A 11 6.27 32.22 18.50
N TYR A 12 7.49 31.69 18.48
CA TYR A 12 8.62 32.29 17.80
C TYR A 12 9.04 31.27 16.76
N VAL A 13 8.64 31.50 15.51
CA VAL A 13 9.26 30.86 14.35
C VAL A 13 10.02 31.97 13.65
N ASP A 14 11.33 31.85 13.74
CA ASP A 14 12.32 32.68 13.09
C ASP A 14 12.26 32.39 11.57
N ASN A 15 12.10 33.45 10.78
CA ASN A 15 12.13 33.40 9.33
C ASN A 15 13.60 33.47 8.91
N SER A 16 14.22 32.33 8.61
CA SER A 16 15.49 32.31 7.88
C SER A 16 15.27 31.83 6.45
N GLU A 17 15.61 32.71 5.53
CA GLU A 17 15.56 32.58 4.08
C GLU A 17 16.44 31.41 3.63
N ASN A 18 15.87 30.50 2.84
CA ASN A 18 16.62 29.42 2.20
C ASN A 18 16.92 29.83 0.74
N PRO A 19 18.19 30.08 0.36
CA PRO A 19 18.54 30.38 -1.02
C PRO A 19 18.48 29.09 -1.86
N ARG A 20 17.62 29.18 -2.87
CA ARG A 20 17.50 28.35 -4.08
C ARG A 20 18.74 27.50 -4.40
N SER A 21 18.49 26.20 -4.42
CA SER A 21 19.34 25.13 -4.94
C SER A 21 19.82 25.38 -6.38
N GLN A 22 21.13 25.23 -6.58
CA GLN A 22 21.73 25.10 -7.90
C GLN A 22 21.54 23.66 -8.41
N SER A 23 21.01 23.53 -9.62
CA SER A 23 20.93 22.28 -10.38
C SER A 23 22.29 21.93 -10.96
N PHE A 24 22.78 20.73 -10.66
CA PHE A 24 24.00 20.17 -11.24
C PHE A 24 23.66 18.82 -11.88
N ASP A 25 23.07 18.87 -13.06
CA ASP A 25 22.82 17.70 -13.91
C ASP A 25 23.11 18.11 -15.36
N ASP A 26 24.38 18.05 -15.77
CA ASP A 26 24.72 17.95 -17.19
C ASP A 26 26.13 17.36 -17.38
N TYR A 27 26.25 16.03 -17.26
CA TYR A 27 27.37 15.26 -17.84
C TYR A 27 26.93 13.80 -18.08
N THR A 28 26.15 13.58 -19.13
CA THR A 28 25.95 12.24 -19.70
C THR A 28 25.97 12.27 -21.22
N THR A 29 27.14 12.45 -21.86
CA THR A 29 27.41 11.77 -23.14
C THR A 29 28.90 11.72 -23.47
N ASP A 30 29.33 10.54 -23.90
CA ASP A 30 30.49 10.25 -24.74
C ASP A 30 31.91 10.45 -24.18
N LYS A 31 32.47 9.33 -23.70
CA LYS A 31 33.64 8.70 -24.34
C LYS A 31 33.97 7.36 -23.67
N ARG A 32 33.60 6.26 -24.33
CA ARG A 32 34.09 4.91 -24.04
C ARG A 32 35.14 4.57 -25.11
N PRO A 33 36.35 4.12 -24.77
CA PRO A 33 37.31 3.66 -25.79
C PRO A 33 36.92 2.28 -26.31
N GLU A 34 36.99 2.10 -27.63
CA GLU A 34 36.75 0.84 -28.33
C GLU A 34 37.81 -0.21 -28.00
N SER A 35 37.37 -1.40 -27.58
CA SER A 35 38.22 -2.59 -27.55
C SER A 35 38.19 -3.26 -28.93
N SER A 36 39.30 -3.21 -29.66
CA SER A 36 39.50 -4.04 -30.85
C SER A 36 40.12 -5.38 -30.46
N ARG A 37 39.31 -6.45 -30.54
CA ARG A 37 39.71 -7.86 -30.45
C ARG A 37 39.39 -8.54 -31.78
N LYS A 38 40.42 -8.95 -32.52
CA LYS A 38 40.39 -9.95 -33.62
C LYS A 38 41.74 -10.67 -33.59
N GLU A 39 41.77 -11.91 -33.10
CA GLU A 39 41.68 -13.17 -33.87
C GLU A 39 42.83 -13.40 -34.87
N SER A 40 43.72 -14.31 -34.43
CA SER A 40 44.39 -15.37 -35.18
C SER A 40 44.98 -15.09 -36.56
N HIS A 41 46.31 -15.13 -36.64
CA HIS A 41 46.98 -15.94 -37.66
C HIS A 41 48.28 -16.58 -37.17
N GLN A 42 48.41 -17.82 -37.62
CA GLN A 42 49.40 -18.86 -37.43
C GLN A 42 50.56 -18.65 -38.39
N SER A 43 51.81 -18.68 -37.90
CA SER A 43 52.99 -19.20 -38.62
C SER A 43 54.26 -19.04 -37.78
N GLN A 44 54.90 -20.16 -37.42
CA GLN A 44 56.33 -20.20 -37.12
C GLN A 44 57.15 -20.09 -38.42
N PRO A 45 58.42 -19.66 -38.35
CA PRO A 45 59.49 -20.68 -38.33
C PRO A 45 60.69 -20.36 -37.41
N PHE A 46 61.46 -21.42 -37.18
CA PHE A 46 62.73 -21.54 -36.47
C PHE A 46 63.83 -20.55 -36.92
N SER A 47 64.63 -20.07 -35.95
CA SER A 47 66.10 -20.24 -35.93
C SER A 47 66.71 -19.75 -34.60
N PRO A 48 67.75 -20.44 -34.08
CA PRO A 48 68.43 -20.06 -32.84
C PRO A 48 69.63 -19.14 -33.14
N ALA A 49 69.73 -18.03 -32.42
CA ALA A 49 70.96 -17.27 -32.31
C ALA A 49 71.08 -16.73 -30.89
N GLU A 50 72.04 -17.28 -30.17
CA GLU A 50 72.57 -16.77 -28.91
C GLU A 50 73.15 -15.37 -29.16
N GLU A 51 72.68 -14.35 -28.44
CA GLU A 51 73.52 -13.20 -28.10
C GLU A 51 73.25 -12.78 -26.64
N PRO A 52 74.30 -12.38 -25.89
CA PRO A 52 74.28 -12.28 -24.45
C PRO A 52 73.70 -10.96 -23.96
N ASP A 53 72.94 -11.03 -22.86
CA ASP A 53 72.43 -9.89 -22.09
C ASP A 53 73.50 -8.81 -21.86
N MET A 54 73.28 -7.59 -22.39
CA MET A 54 74.21 -6.48 -22.19
C MET A 54 73.55 -5.15 -21.82
N TYR A 55 72.40 -5.17 -21.14
CA TYR A 55 72.03 -4.11 -20.20
C TYR A 55 71.15 -4.69 -19.08
N PRO A 56 71.49 -4.51 -17.78
CA PRO A 56 70.53 -4.78 -16.72
C PRO A 56 69.40 -3.76 -16.90
N ARG A 57 68.25 -4.22 -17.37
CA ARG A 57 67.01 -3.45 -17.28
C ARG A 57 66.82 -3.13 -15.81
N GLN A 58 67.10 -1.88 -15.41
CA GLN A 58 66.70 -1.39 -14.10
C GLN A 58 65.19 -1.62 -14.03
N GLN A 59 64.80 -2.62 -13.25
CA GLN A 59 63.43 -2.80 -12.84
C GLN A 59 63.11 -1.55 -12.00
N GLN A 60 62.54 -0.52 -12.62
CA GLN A 60 61.75 0.41 -11.85
C GLN A 60 60.68 -0.45 -11.18
N PRO A 61 60.51 -0.38 -9.84
CA PRO A 61 59.37 -1.01 -9.19
C PRO A 61 58.11 -0.22 -9.59
N GLN A 62 57.62 -0.46 -10.81
CA GLN A 62 56.38 0.10 -11.27
C GLN A 62 55.22 -0.76 -10.75
N GLU A 63 54.50 -0.16 -9.80
CA GLU A 63 53.04 -0.13 -9.79
C GLU A 63 52.17 -1.24 -9.16
N PRO A 64 52.65 -2.29 -8.44
CA PRO A 64 51.72 -3.07 -7.63
C PRO A 64 51.22 -2.28 -6.41
N THR A 65 52.04 -1.40 -5.83
CA THR A 65 51.72 -0.73 -4.56
C THR A 65 50.66 0.37 -4.66
N TYR A 66 50.63 1.15 -5.75
CA TYR A 66 49.63 2.21 -5.91
C TYR A 66 48.25 1.63 -6.24
N ALA A 67 48.18 0.69 -7.18
CA ALA A 67 46.95 0.00 -7.55
C ALA A 67 46.38 -0.77 -6.34
N GLN A 68 47.22 -1.45 -5.57
CA GLN A 68 46.79 -2.22 -4.41
C GLN A 68 46.32 -1.33 -3.25
N LYS A 69 47.00 -0.21 -2.96
CA LYS A 69 46.50 0.80 -2.02
C LYS A 69 45.17 1.42 -2.47
N LYS A 70 44.99 1.61 -3.78
CA LYS A 70 43.73 2.13 -4.32
C LYS A 70 42.59 1.13 -4.17
N ILE A 71 42.85 -0.15 -4.38
CA ILE A 71 41.89 -1.24 -4.15
C ILE A 71 41.51 -1.30 -2.66
N GLU A 72 42.48 -1.34 -1.74
CA GLU A 72 42.22 -1.34 -0.29
C GLU A 72 41.40 -0.12 0.14
N GLN A 73 41.70 1.06 -0.42
CA GLN A 73 40.92 2.28 -0.17
C GLN A 73 39.47 2.15 -0.68
N LEU A 74 39.27 1.60 -1.87
CA LEU A 74 37.94 1.41 -2.44
C LEU A 74 37.14 0.35 -1.66
N GLU A 75 37.79 -0.73 -1.22
CA GLU A 75 37.17 -1.76 -0.37
C GLU A 75 36.74 -1.18 0.98
N SER A 76 37.58 -0.35 1.61
CA SER A 76 37.22 0.39 2.83
C SER A 76 36.03 1.31 2.58
N GLN A 77 36.03 2.06 1.47
CA GLN A 77 34.92 2.95 1.12
C GLN A 77 33.61 2.18 0.87
N LEU A 78 33.68 1.03 0.21
CA LEU A 78 32.52 0.16 -0.01
C LEU A 78 31.99 -0.40 1.32
N ALA A 79 32.87 -0.82 2.23
CA ALA A 79 32.48 -1.29 3.55
C ALA A 79 31.79 -0.18 4.37
N ASP A 80 32.33 1.05 4.34
CA ASP A 80 31.73 2.20 5.02
C ASP A 80 30.36 2.56 4.43
N LEU A 81 30.21 2.53 3.10
CA LEU A 81 28.94 2.77 2.43
C LEU A 81 27.92 1.68 2.77
N GLN A 82 28.32 0.40 2.82
CA GLN A 82 27.44 -0.68 3.22
C GLN A 82 26.94 -0.51 4.65
N ASN A 83 27.83 -0.20 5.59
CA ASN A 83 27.48 0.08 6.98
C ASN A 83 26.50 1.26 7.10
N TRP A 84 26.69 2.29 6.28
CA TRP A 84 25.79 3.45 6.27
C TRP A 84 24.40 3.10 5.70
N VAL A 85 24.33 2.30 4.64
CA VAL A 85 23.05 1.79 4.10
C VAL A 85 22.31 0.98 5.16
N ASP A 86 22.99 0.06 5.85
CA ASP A 86 22.39 -0.77 6.89
C ASP A 86 21.80 0.08 8.04
N GLN A 87 22.51 1.14 8.44
CA GLN A 87 22.02 2.09 9.44
C GLN A 87 20.76 2.83 8.96
N LEU A 88 20.73 3.28 7.70
CA LEU A 88 19.56 3.95 7.13
C LEU A 88 18.36 2.99 7.02
N GLU A 89 18.59 1.72 6.68
CA GLU A 89 17.53 0.71 6.63
C GLU A 89 16.95 0.43 8.02
N GLN A 90 17.81 0.38 9.04
CA GLN A 90 17.38 0.24 10.43
C GLN A 90 16.55 1.44 10.88
N GLN A 91 17.00 2.66 10.62
CA GLN A 91 16.24 3.88 10.95
C GLN A 91 14.89 3.92 10.22
N ARG A 92 14.86 3.52 8.94
CA ARG A 92 13.61 3.40 8.16
C ARG A 92 12.65 2.42 8.81
N ALA A 93 13.13 1.24 9.21
CA ALA A 93 12.31 0.23 9.88
C ALA A 93 11.76 0.73 11.22
N GLU A 94 12.57 1.45 12.01
CA GLU A 94 12.13 2.06 13.26
C GLU A 94 11.02 3.10 13.05
N VAL A 95 11.14 3.96 12.03
CA VAL A 95 10.10 4.93 11.67
C VAL A 95 8.81 4.24 11.22
N HIS A 96 8.89 3.21 10.38
CA HIS A 96 7.71 2.43 9.96
C HIS A 96 7.02 1.78 11.15
N ASN A 97 7.79 1.17 12.06
CA ASN A 97 7.25 0.59 13.29
C ASN A 97 6.59 1.64 14.20
N TRP A 98 7.15 2.85 14.26
CA TRP A 98 6.55 3.96 15.01
C TRP A 98 5.22 4.41 14.39
N ILE A 99 5.15 4.54 13.06
CA ILE A 99 3.93 4.85 12.32
C ILE A 99 2.83 3.82 12.65
N ASP A 100 3.18 2.54 12.57
CA ASP A 100 2.24 1.44 12.84
C ASP A 100 1.74 1.47 14.30
N LYS A 101 2.65 1.67 15.27
CA LYS A 101 2.28 1.82 16.69
C LYS A 101 1.38 3.02 16.97
N ARG A 102 1.49 4.08 16.17
CA ARG A 102 0.68 5.30 16.31
C ARG A 102 -0.66 5.22 15.58
N GLY A 103 -0.90 4.19 14.77
CA GLY A 103 -2.15 4.08 14.02
C GLY A 103 -2.23 5.01 12.81
N LEU A 104 -1.07 5.45 12.30
CA LEU A 104 -0.97 6.48 11.26
C LEU A 104 -0.82 5.90 9.85
N ARG A 105 -0.83 4.58 9.68
CA ARG A 105 -0.60 3.91 8.38
C ARG A 105 -1.60 4.32 7.29
N PRO A 106 -2.89 4.62 7.57
CA PRO A 106 -3.80 5.19 6.57
C PRO A 106 -3.45 6.63 6.18
N ASP A 107 -2.77 7.40 7.04
CA ASP A 107 -2.55 8.84 6.85
C ASP A 107 -1.18 9.16 6.22
N VAL A 108 -0.32 8.16 6.02
CA VAL A 108 1.01 8.40 5.45
C VAL A 108 0.90 8.76 3.95
N PRO A 109 1.82 9.58 3.42
CA PRO A 109 1.89 9.84 1.99
C PRO A 109 2.00 8.56 1.15
N ALA A 110 1.46 8.60 -0.08
CA ALA A 110 1.40 7.44 -0.98
C ALA A 110 2.77 6.78 -1.25
N SER A 111 3.84 7.57 -1.29
CA SER A 111 5.21 7.07 -1.45
C SER A 111 5.66 6.19 -0.26
N ILE A 112 5.35 6.62 0.97
CA ILE A 112 5.67 5.87 2.19
C ILE A 112 4.76 4.66 2.31
N ALA A 113 3.46 4.83 2.04
CA ALA A 113 2.47 3.76 2.02
C ALA A 113 2.93 2.60 1.13
N LYS A 114 3.32 2.91 -0.11
CA LYS A 114 3.82 1.90 -1.07
C LYS A 114 5.00 1.12 -0.51
N ILE A 115 5.99 1.79 0.07
CA ILE A 115 7.15 1.13 0.66
C ILE A 115 6.71 0.23 1.82
N MET A 116 5.99 0.78 2.80
CA MET A 116 5.50 0.04 3.96
C MET A 116 4.68 -1.19 3.58
N ASP A 117 3.86 -1.10 2.53
CA ASP A 117 3.02 -2.20 2.05
C ASP A 117 3.82 -3.31 1.37
N THR A 118 4.94 -2.97 0.75
CA THR A 118 5.84 -3.95 0.11
C THR A 118 6.87 -4.56 1.06
N THR A 119 7.29 -3.81 2.09
CA THR A 119 8.40 -4.23 2.97
C THR A 119 7.93 -4.84 4.29
N THR A 120 6.67 -4.67 4.67
CA THR A 120 6.14 -5.18 5.95
C THR A 120 5.29 -6.43 5.69
N ALA A 121 5.70 -7.57 6.25
CA ALA A 121 4.97 -8.84 6.11
C ALA A 121 3.51 -8.74 6.61
N ASP A 122 3.30 -8.06 7.73
CA ASP A 122 1.98 -7.88 8.37
C ASP A 122 1.26 -6.60 7.91
N ALA A 123 1.55 -6.10 6.70
CA ALA A 123 0.96 -4.86 6.17
C ALA A 123 -0.58 -4.86 6.18
N ALA A 124 -1.20 -5.92 5.66
CA ALA A 124 -2.66 -6.06 5.58
C ALA A 124 -3.34 -6.12 6.96
N PRO A 125 -2.97 -7.01 7.89
CA PRO A 125 -3.59 -7.04 9.22
C PRO A 125 -3.39 -5.72 9.98
N THR A 126 -2.23 -5.08 9.83
CA THR A 126 -1.92 -3.81 10.50
C THR A 126 -2.78 -2.67 9.96
N LEU A 127 -2.87 -2.52 8.63
CA LEU A 127 -3.73 -1.53 8.00
C LEU A 127 -5.21 -1.75 8.36
N ASN A 128 -5.69 -3.00 8.31
CA ASN A 128 -7.04 -3.37 8.70
C ASN A 128 -7.36 -2.93 10.15
N ALA A 129 -6.50 -3.28 11.12
CA ALA A 129 -6.74 -2.95 12.53
C ALA A 129 -6.83 -1.43 12.75
N GLN A 130 -6.02 -0.65 12.04
CA GLN A 130 -6.03 0.81 12.15
C GLN A 130 -7.27 1.41 11.48
N LEU A 131 -7.68 0.91 10.31
CA LEU A 131 -8.92 1.32 9.65
C LEU A 131 -10.15 0.98 10.48
N ASP A 132 -10.24 -0.23 11.01
CA ASP A 132 -11.35 -0.68 11.87
C ASP A 132 -11.52 0.24 13.08
N ARG A 133 -10.40 0.58 13.74
CA ARG A 133 -10.39 1.51 14.87
C ARG A 133 -10.87 2.89 14.46
N LYS A 134 -10.37 3.45 13.35
CA LYS A 134 -10.78 4.78 12.87
C LYS A 134 -12.25 4.83 12.49
N ILE A 135 -12.75 3.82 11.76
CA ILE A 135 -14.17 3.68 11.43
C ILE A 135 -15.02 3.66 12.70
N THR A 136 -14.59 2.90 13.71
CA THR A 136 -15.29 2.82 15.00
C THR A 136 -15.34 4.17 15.71
N ILE A 137 -14.21 4.90 15.74
CA ILE A 137 -14.12 6.22 16.37
C ILE A 137 -15.05 7.21 15.64
N VAL A 138 -14.96 7.30 14.32
CA VAL A 138 -15.80 8.21 13.54
C VAL A 138 -17.28 7.86 13.70
N ASN A 139 -17.64 6.58 13.73
CA ASN A 139 -19.02 6.16 13.96
C ASN A 139 -19.53 6.61 15.33
N PHE A 140 -18.72 6.44 16.38
CA PHE A 140 -19.04 6.90 17.73
C PHE A 140 -19.17 8.42 17.80
N ASP A 141 -18.24 9.16 17.19
CA ASP A 141 -18.25 10.62 17.18
C ASP A 141 -19.48 11.17 16.45
N LEU A 142 -19.95 10.51 15.37
CA LEU A 142 -21.19 10.88 14.69
C LEU A 142 -22.41 10.65 15.58
N HIS A 143 -22.54 9.49 16.25
CA HIS A 143 -23.64 9.27 17.18
C HIS A 143 -23.63 10.26 18.35
N ARG A 144 -22.44 10.57 18.88
CA ARG A 144 -22.30 11.59 19.93
C ARG A 144 -22.71 12.97 19.44
N LEU A 145 -22.32 13.35 18.23
CA LEU A 145 -22.70 14.64 17.64
C LEU A 145 -24.22 14.73 17.41
N GLN A 146 -24.86 13.62 17.04
CA GLN A 146 -26.32 13.53 16.97
C GLN A 146 -26.98 13.79 18.34
N ASP A 147 -26.47 13.15 19.40
CA ASP A 147 -26.95 13.35 20.77
C ASP A 147 -26.74 14.80 21.24
N ASP A 148 -25.55 15.37 20.99
CA ASP A 148 -25.19 16.73 21.40
C ASP A 148 -26.00 17.81 20.66
N LEU A 149 -26.36 17.58 19.39
CA LEU A 149 -27.18 18.51 18.60
C LEU A 149 -28.67 18.46 18.97
N ASN A 150 -29.12 17.41 19.68
CA ASN A 150 -30.55 17.10 19.87
C ASN A 150 -31.33 17.13 18.54
N ASP A 151 -30.65 16.79 17.44
CA ASP A 151 -31.15 16.79 16.06
C ASP A 151 -30.54 15.60 15.31
N SER A 152 -31.24 15.10 14.30
CA SER A 152 -30.77 13.98 13.50
C SER A 152 -29.68 14.44 12.52
N ILE A 153 -28.52 13.78 12.56
CA ILE A 153 -27.59 13.82 11.43
C ILE A 153 -28.29 13.15 10.24
N SER A 154 -28.27 13.78 9.08
CA SER A 154 -28.85 13.18 7.87
C SER A 154 -28.04 11.95 7.44
N SER A 155 -28.70 10.96 6.84
CA SER A 155 -27.99 9.80 6.26
C SER A 155 -26.98 10.22 5.20
N SER A 156 -27.22 11.31 4.47
CA SER A 156 -26.26 11.87 3.51
C SER A 156 -24.96 12.36 4.15
N HIS A 157 -25.05 13.03 5.31
CA HIS A 157 -23.88 13.51 6.04
C HIS A 157 -23.08 12.34 6.62
N PHE A 158 -23.79 11.38 7.22
CA PHE A 158 -23.18 10.15 7.74
C PHE A 158 -22.48 9.35 6.64
N ALA A 159 -23.18 9.10 5.52
CA ALA A 159 -22.64 8.41 4.36
C ALA A 159 -21.37 9.10 3.85
N SER A 160 -21.39 10.42 3.72
CA SER A 160 -20.23 11.20 3.28
C SER A 160 -19.02 11.08 4.21
N ALA A 161 -19.23 10.94 5.52
CA ALA A 161 -18.15 10.69 6.47
C ALA A 161 -17.58 9.27 6.33
N MET A 162 -18.45 8.27 6.15
CA MET A 162 -18.06 6.86 6.02
C MET A 162 -17.37 6.54 4.68
N LEU A 163 -17.81 7.15 3.58
CA LEU A 163 -17.23 6.91 2.24
C LEU A 163 -15.75 7.32 2.15
N LYS A 164 -15.26 8.18 3.05
CA LYS A 164 -13.84 8.59 3.10
C LYS A 164 -12.89 7.42 3.36
N PHE A 165 -13.38 6.30 3.90
CA PHE A 165 -12.57 5.11 4.15
C PHE A 165 -12.42 4.21 2.91
N LEU A 166 -13.22 4.39 1.86
CA LEU A 166 -13.17 3.51 0.68
C LEU A 166 -11.80 3.47 -0.01
N PRO A 167 -11.09 4.59 -0.24
CA PRO A 167 -9.76 4.53 -0.87
C PRO A 167 -8.75 3.68 -0.08
N ASP A 168 -8.78 3.76 1.25
CA ASP A 168 -7.89 2.95 2.09
C ASP A 168 -8.32 1.48 2.15
N ILE A 169 -9.62 1.21 2.11
CA ILE A 169 -10.15 -0.15 1.99
C ILE A 169 -9.73 -0.75 0.64
N GLN A 170 -9.80 0.01 -0.45
CA GLN A 170 -9.32 -0.42 -1.77
C GLN A 170 -7.82 -0.69 -1.75
N ARG A 171 -7.02 0.18 -1.12
CA ARG A 171 -5.59 -0.08 -0.89
C ARG A 171 -5.38 -1.38 -0.12
N LEU A 172 -6.13 -1.61 0.95
CA LEU A 172 -6.09 -2.85 1.72
C LEU A 172 -6.40 -4.07 0.84
N THR A 173 -7.38 -3.99 -0.06
CA THR A 173 -7.69 -5.05 -1.02
C THR A 173 -6.49 -5.42 -1.89
N LEU A 174 -5.61 -4.47 -2.22
CA LEU A 174 -4.44 -4.74 -3.06
C LEU A 174 -3.34 -5.56 -2.35
N LEU A 175 -3.37 -5.62 -1.02
CA LEU A 175 -2.37 -6.33 -0.23
C LEU A 175 -2.65 -7.85 -0.22
N PRO A 176 -1.61 -8.70 -0.11
CA PRO A 176 -1.81 -10.14 0.07
C PRO A 176 -2.69 -10.42 1.29
N SER A 177 -3.71 -11.28 1.15
CA SER A 177 -4.72 -11.56 2.19
C SER A 177 -5.56 -10.36 2.64
N GLY A 178 -5.40 -9.21 1.96
CA GLY A 178 -6.15 -7.98 2.20
C GLY A 178 -7.64 -8.05 1.86
N PRO A 179 -8.06 -8.72 0.76
CA PRO A 179 -9.47 -8.80 0.37
C PRO A 179 -10.41 -9.32 1.46
N ARG A 180 -9.96 -10.28 2.29
CA ARG A 180 -10.77 -10.79 3.40
C ARG A 180 -11.15 -9.71 4.41
N TYR A 181 -10.19 -8.84 4.72
CA TYR A 181 -10.36 -7.75 5.67
C TYR A 181 -11.19 -6.63 5.08
N ALA A 182 -10.91 -6.28 3.82
CA ALA A 182 -11.67 -5.28 3.09
C ALA A 182 -13.16 -5.65 3.00
N PHE A 183 -13.48 -6.93 2.77
CA PHE A 183 -14.85 -7.45 2.73
C PHE A 183 -15.60 -7.12 4.04
N ASP A 184 -15.01 -7.45 5.18
CA ASP A 184 -15.64 -7.20 6.48
C ASP A 184 -15.79 -5.70 6.78
N LEU A 185 -14.79 -4.88 6.41
CA LEU A 185 -14.87 -3.43 6.60
C LEU A 185 -15.98 -2.79 5.76
N ILE A 186 -16.18 -3.20 4.51
CA ILE A 186 -17.28 -2.67 3.68
C ILE A 186 -18.64 -3.04 4.28
N LEU A 187 -18.82 -4.29 4.74
CA LEU A 187 -20.04 -4.68 5.42
C LEU A 187 -20.25 -3.92 6.73
N LYS A 188 -19.16 -3.59 7.45
CA LYS A 188 -19.22 -2.76 8.65
C LYS A 188 -19.70 -1.34 8.32
N LEU A 189 -19.21 -0.72 7.24
CA LEU A 189 -19.71 0.60 6.80
C LEU A 189 -21.21 0.58 6.49
N GLY A 190 -21.68 -0.48 5.79
CA GLY A 190 -23.11 -0.68 5.53
C GLY A 190 -23.91 -0.84 6.83
N GLY A 191 -23.44 -1.67 7.75
CA GLY A 191 -24.05 -1.89 9.05
C GLY A 191 -24.12 -0.63 9.92
N ASN A 192 -23.07 0.19 9.92
CA ASN A 192 -23.02 1.46 10.63
C ASN A 192 -24.14 2.39 10.16
N LEU A 193 -24.38 2.52 8.85
CA LEU A 193 -25.48 3.33 8.34
C LEU A 193 -26.85 2.71 8.65
N ASN A 194 -26.98 1.39 8.65
CA ASN A 194 -28.23 0.71 9.02
C ASN A 194 -28.63 1.01 10.49
N SER A 195 -27.64 1.19 11.36
CA SER A 195 -27.83 1.56 12.77
C SER A 195 -27.89 3.07 13.01
N HIS A 196 -27.71 3.89 11.97
CA HIS A 196 -27.72 5.35 12.05
C HIS A 196 -28.98 5.94 11.44
N GLY A 197 -29.67 6.81 12.20
CA GLY A 197 -30.94 7.41 11.81
C GLY A 197 -32.05 6.36 11.68
N GLY A 198 -33.23 6.60 12.25
CA GLY A 198 -34.32 5.63 12.20
C GLY A 198 -34.62 5.22 10.76
N ILE A 199 -34.36 3.94 10.43
CA ILE A 199 -34.60 3.39 9.09
C ILE A 199 -36.09 3.41 8.71
N ASP A 200 -36.94 3.58 9.71
CA ASP A 200 -38.38 3.77 9.61
C ASP A 200 -38.76 5.13 8.99
N SER A 201 -37.79 6.01 8.72
CA SER A 201 -38.03 7.27 8.02
C SER A 201 -38.49 7.00 6.58
N ALA A 202 -39.74 7.36 6.28
CA ALA A 202 -40.28 7.35 4.92
C ALA A 202 -39.80 8.55 4.06
N ASP A 203 -38.78 9.27 4.52
CA ASP A 203 -38.23 10.41 3.77
C ASP A 203 -37.51 9.94 2.50
N ALA A 204 -37.97 10.45 1.36
CA ALA A 204 -37.43 10.08 0.06
C ALA A 204 -35.95 10.50 -0.11
N GLY A 205 -35.54 11.61 0.52
CA GLY A 205 -34.16 12.07 0.49
C GLY A 205 -33.22 11.14 1.26
N ASP A 206 -33.64 10.69 2.44
CA ASP A 206 -32.92 9.70 3.25
C ASP A 206 -32.75 8.38 2.52
N ILE A 207 -33.84 7.85 1.94
CA ILE A 207 -33.81 6.60 1.16
C ILE A 207 -32.87 6.74 -0.05
N ALA A 208 -32.92 7.87 -0.75
CA ALA A 208 -32.02 8.12 -1.88
C ALA A 208 -30.54 8.16 -1.46
N ALA A 209 -30.23 8.82 -0.33
CA ALA A 209 -28.87 8.90 0.20
C ALA A 209 -28.35 7.52 0.63
N ARG A 210 -29.18 6.70 1.27
CA ARG A 210 -28.84 5.31 1.62
C ARG A 210 -28.55 4.48 0.37
N ARG A 211 -29.40 4.60 -0.66
CA ARG A 211 -29.21 3.89 -1.94
C ARG A 211 -27.90 4.28 -2.64
N ASP A 212 -27.58 5.58 -2.72
CA ASP A 212 -26.30 6.04 -3.28
C ASP A 212 -25.11 5.46 -2.50
N PHE A 213 -25.20 5.49 -1.16
CA PHE A 213 -24.17 4.91 -0.30
C PHE A 213 -23.95 3.42 -0.58
N TYR A 214 -25.02 2.61 -0.57
CA TYR A 214 -24.89 1.17 -0.84
C TYR A 214 -24.45 0.87 -2.27
N SER A 215 -24.79 1.69 -3.26
CA SER A 215 -24.28 1.53 -4.63
C SER A 215 -22.76 1.64 -4.67
N ARG A 216 -22.19 2.65 -4.01
CA ARG A 216 -20.73 2.84 -3.94
C ARG A 216 -20.03 1.73 -3.15
N LEU A 217 -20.67 1.24 -2.08
CA LEU A 217 -20.16 0.09 -1.34
C LEU A 217 -20.19 -1.18 -2.19
N ASP A 218 -21.26 -1.40 -2.95
CA ASP A 218 -21.43 -2.56 -3.84
C ASP A 218 -20.36 -2.55 -4.94
N GLU A 219 -20.17 -1.42 -5.63
CA GLU A 219 -19.12 -1.24 -6.63
C GLU A 219 -17.73 -1.61 -6.06
N THR A 220 -17.40 -1.10 -4.87
CA THR A 220 -16.11 -1.42 -4.23
C THR A 220 -16.02 -2.88 -3.80
N MET A 221 -17.13 -3.47 -3.33
CA MET A 221 -17.19 -4.84 -2.85
C MET A 221 -17.02 -5.86 -3.99
N VAL A 222 -17.50 -5.56 -5.18
CA VAL A 222 -17.29 -6.38 -6.38
C VAL A 222 -15.79 -6.63 -6.62
N ASP A 223 -14.97 -5.57 -6.59
CA ASP A 223 -13.51 -5.70 -6.76
C ASP A 223 -12.88 -6.54 -5.64
N VAL A 224 -13.35 -6.36 -4.40
CA VAL A 224 -12.90 -7.14 -3.24
C VAL A 224 -13.21 -8.62 -3.40
N VAL A 225 -14.45 -8.96 -3.74
CA VAL A 225 -14.91 -10.33 -3.93
C VAL A 225 -14.15 -10.99 -5.06
N GLN A 226 -14.01 -10.32 -6.20
CA GLN A 226 -13.27 -10.84 -7.35
C GLN A 226 -11.84 -11.22 -6.95
N ARG A 227 -11.15 -10.33 -6.24
CA ARG A 227 -9.77 -10.58 -5.82
C ARG A 227 -9.68 -11.67 -4.76
N ARG A 228 -10.63 -11.72 -3.82
CA ARG A 228 -10.68 -12.75 -2.77
C ARG A 228 -10.84 -14.16 -3.34
N PHE A 229 -11.70 -14.34 -4.35
CA PHE A 229 -11.78 -15.60 -5.08
C PHE A 229 -10.46 -15.94 -5.78
N GLY A 230 -9.80 -14.95 -6.38
CA GLY A 230 -8.49 -15.11 -7.02
C GLY A 230 -7.36 -15.54 -6.08
N GLU A 231 -7.44 -15.22 -4.78
CA GLU A 231 -6.46 -15.64 -3.77
C GLU A 231 -6.67 -17.08 -3.29
N GLY A 232 -7.80 -17.72 -3.60
CA GLY A 232 -8.06 -19.12 -3.22
C GLY A 232 -8.16 -19.36 -1.71
N GLU A 233 -8.57 -18.33 -0.93
CA GLU A 233 -8.76 -18.44 0.52
C GLU A 233 -9.93 -19.41 0.85
N GLY A 234 -9.82 -20.13 1.98
CA GLY A 234 -10.94 -20.85 2.57
C GLY A 234 -12.04 -19.88 3.02
N TRP A 235 -13.08 -19.73 2.20
CA TRP A 235 -14.15 -18.76 2.40
C TRP A 235 -15.54 -19.41 2.30
N ASP A 236 -16.35 -19.28 3.35
CA ASP A 236 -17.75 -19.73 3.34
C ASP A 236 -18.65 -18.72 2.63
N VAL A 237 -18.53 -18.67 1.31
CA VAL A 237 -19.29 -17.76 0.43
C VAL A 237 -20.80 -17.94 0.64
N LYS A 238 -21.28 -19.18 0.81
CA LYS A 238 -22.69 -19.51 1.02
C LYS A 238 -23.26 -18.80 2.24
N ARG A 239 -22.51 -18.80 3.35
CA ARG A 239 -22.90 -18.10 4.57
C ARG A 239 -22.94 -16.60 4.37
N GLU A 240 -21.95 -16.03 3.69
CA GLU A 240 -21.90 -14.58 3.45
C GLU A 240 -22.99 -14.10 2.49
N ILE A 241 -23.33 -14.86 1.44
CA ILE A 241 -24.50 -14.58 0.57
C ILE A 241 -25.77 -14.49 1.43
N LYS A 242 -26.03 -15.51 2.25
CA LYS A 242 -27.21 -15.55 3.12
C LYS A 242 -27.25 -14.37 4.11
N ARG A 243 -26.09 -13.97 4.63
CA ARG A 243 -25.97 -12.81 5.52
C ARG A 243 -26.38 -11.52 4.80
N ILE A 244 -25.86 -11.28 3.60
CA ILE A 244 -26.18 -10.09 2.80
C ILE A 244 -27.66 -10.09 2.38
N GLU A 245 -28.20 -11.22 1.91
CA GLU A 245 -29.61 -11.36 1.53
C GLU A 245 -30.57 -11.16 2.70
N LYS A 246 -30.19 -11.63 3.90
CA LYS A 246 -30.97 -11.38 5.13
C LYS A 246 -31.05 -9.88 5.43
N THR A 247 -29.92 -9.17 5.34
CA THR A 247 -29.92 -7.71 5.51
C THR A 247 -30.72 -7.02 4.41
N ALA A 248 -30.56 -7.40 3.14
CA ALA A 248 -31.34 -6.86 2.04
C ALA A 248 -32.85 -7.02 2.26
N SER A 249 -33.28 -8.20 2.72
CA SER A 249 -34.69 -8.49 3.03
C SER A 249 -35.23 -7.60 4.15
N TYR A 250 -34.42 -7.34 5.18
CA TYR A 250 -34.76 -6.40 6.25
C TYR A 250 -34.86 -4.97 5.74
N LEU A 251 -33.88 -4.49 4.97
CA LEU A 251 -33.89 -3.11 4.43
C LEU A 251 -35.06 -2.87 3.47
N LYS A 252 -35.46 -3.91 2.73
CA LYS A 252 -36.61 -3.87 1.82
C LYS A 252 -37.93 -3.53 2.52
N THR A 253 -38.13 -3.95 3.77
CA THR A 253 -39.37 -3.59 4.51
C THR A 253 -39.50 -2.09 4.78
N TYR A 254 -38.41 -1.35 4.62
CA TYR A 254 -38.32 0.10 4.78
C TYR A 254 -38.16 0.84 3.44
N GLY A 255 -38.31 0.16 2.30
CA GLY A 255 -38.14 0.76 0.98
C GLY A 255 -36.69 1.05 0.59
N VAL A 256 -35.72 0.55 1.37
CA VAL A 256 -34.29 0.72 1.12
C VAL A 256 -33.78 -0.47 0.31
N GLU A 257 -33.89 -0.37 -1.01
CA GLU A 257 -33.41 -1.38 -1.97
C GLU A 257 -32.83 -0.71 -3.24
N PRO A 258 -31.85 -1.34 -3.93
CA PRO A 258 -31.22 -2.64 -3.64
C PRO A 258 -30.05 -2.57 -2.64
N TYR A 259 -29.67 -3.70 -2.05
CA TYR A 259 -28.52 -3.83 -1.13
C TYR A 259 -27.53 -4.88 -1.65
N PHE A 260 -26.35 -4.41 -2.10
CA PHE A 260 -25.28 -5.23 -2.69
C PHE A 260 -25.69 -6.16 -3.86
N PRO A 261 -26.49 -5.71 -4.85
CA PRO A 261 -26.98 -6.58 -5.92
C PRO A 261 -25.84 -7.17 -6.79
N SER A 262 -24.85 -6.36 -7.16
CA SER A 262 -23.77 -6.77 -8.08
C SER A 262 -22.79 -7.71 -7.39
N THR A 263 -22.50 -7.45 -6.11
CA THR A 263 -21.71 -8.34 -5.26
C THR A 263 -22.39 -9.71 -5.15
N LEU A 264 -23.69 -9.75 -4.87
CA LEU A 264 -24.43 -11.01 -4.75
C LEU A 264 -24.43 -11.80 -6.06
N GLU A 265 -24.63 -11.12 -7.19
CA GLU A 265 -24.55 -11.74 -8.52
C GLU A 265 -23.17 -12.36 -8.74
N MET A 266 -22.10 -11.60 -8.49
CA MET A 266 -20.72 -12.09 -8.62
C MET A 266 -20.46 -13.29 -7.72
N MET A 267 -20.81 -13.22 -6.43
CA MET A 267 -20.58 -14.32 -5.49
C MET A 267 -21.31 -15.60 -5.91
N LYS A 268 -22.55 -15.49 -6.39
CA LYS A 268 -23.33 -16.63 -6.89
C LYS A 268 -22.69 -17.22 -8.15
N ARG A 269 -22.30 -16.36 -9.09
CA ARG A 269 -21.62 -16.74 -10.32
C ARG A 269 -20.32 -17.50 -10.02
N GLU A 270 -19.43 -16.94 -9.21
CA GLU A 270 -18.15 -17.57 -8.87
C GLU A 270 -18.33 -18.91 -8.12
N MET A 271 -19.38 -19.04 -7.31
CA MET A 271 -19.74 -20.33 -6.70
C MET A 271 -20.21 -21.38 -7.72
N GLU A 272 -20.92 -20.99 -8.77
CA GLU A 272 -21.32 -21.90 -9.85
C GLU A 272 -20.13 -22.37 -10.67
N PHE A 273 -19.14 -21.48 -10.88
CA PHE A 273 -17.89 -21.79 -11.57
C PHE A 273 -16.83 -22.50 -10.71
N GLN A 274 -16.99 -22.55 -9.38
CA GLN A 274 -16.21 -23.40 -8.48
C GLN A 274 -16.97 -24.69 -8.11
N PRO A 275 -17.05 -25.70 -9.00
CA PRO A 275 -17.62 -26.98 -8.62
C PRO A 275 -16.62 -27.68 -7.68
N ASN A 276 -16.98 -27.78 -6.39
CA ASN A 276 -16.38 -28.70 -5.42
C ASN A 276 -14.84 -28.85 -5.46
N GLY A 277 -14.13 -28.04 -4.67
CA GLY A 277 -12.99 -28.50 -3.88
C GLY A 277 -11.80 -29.11 -4.64
N VAL A 278 -11.42 -28.60 -5.81
CA VAL A 278 -10.13 -28.93 -6.42
C VAL A 278 -9.11 -27.85 -6.02
N PRO A 279 -8.04 -28.20 -5.27
CA PRO A 279 -6.97 -27.24 -4.99
C PRO A 279 -6.11 -27.02 -6.24
N ASN A 280 -5.61 -25.80 -6.36
CA ASN A 280 -4.70 -25.24 -7.36
C ASN A 280 -5.28 -24.74 -8.69
N GLY A 281 -5.06 -23.43 -8.89
CA GLY A 281 -4.07 -22.97 -9.87
C GLY A 281 -4.48 -23.08 -11.32
N GLN A 282 -4.69 -21.91 -11.94
CA GLN A 282 -4.98 -21.67 -13.35
C GLN A 282 -6.45 -21.77 -13.75
N GLY A 283 -7.01 -20.61 -14.11
CA GLY A 283 -8.33 -20.51 -14.71
C GLY A 283 -8.78 -19.06 -14.82
N THR A 284 -8.02 -18.22 -15.53
CA THR A 284 -8.56 -16.93 -15.97
C THR A 284 -9.63 -17.21 -17.05
N PRO A 285 -10.87 -16.69 -16.93
CA PRO A 285 -11.89 -16.89 -17.95
C PRO A 285 -11.53 -16.12 -19.24
N PRO A 286 -12.04 -16.55 -20.42
CA PRO A 286 -11.72 -15.89 -21.68
C PRO A 286 -12.30 -14.47 -21.71
N ARG A 287 -11.43 -13.47 -21.89
CA ARG A 287 -11.86 -12.12 -22.29
C ARG A 287 -12.30 -12.19 -23.76
N TYR A 288 -13.60 -12.05 -23.99
CA TYR A 288 -14.10 -11.70 -25.32
C TYR A 288 -13.97 -10.19 -25.50
N HIS A 289 -13.24 -9.80 -26.54
CA HIS A 289 -13.19 -8.44 -27.10
C HIS A 289 -14.38 -8.20 -28.01
#